data_AF-A0A948X5C6-F1
#
_entry.id   AF-A0A948X5C6-F1
#
_cell.length_a   1.000
_cell.length_b   1.000
_cell.length_c   1.000
_cell.angle_alpha   90.00
_cell.angle_beta   90.00
_cell.angle_gamma   90.00
#
_symmetry.space_group_name_H-M   'P 1'
#
loop_
_entity.id
_entity.type
_entity.pdbx_description
1 polymer ?
#
loop_
_entity_poly.entity_id
_entity_poly.type
_entity_poly.pdbx_seq_one_letter_code
_entity_poly.pdbx_strand_id
1 'polypeptide(L)'
;MAKKDIAKHLNIQKLPKNRQEKMIKSLEDIIQRRISLAVYDLLTDEDKETLVQTTKKERLPFVKSRIPDLDNMLNSIASSAIDRFKIKAREVISGC
;
A
#
# COMPACT_ATOMS: atom_id res chain seq x y z
N MET A 1 -1.89 -1.30 11.69
CA MET A 1 -3.34 -1.47 11.43
C MET A 1 -3.64 -2.96 11.40
N ALA A 2 -4.56 -3.48 12.21
CA ALA A 2 -4.82 -4.93 12.23
C ALA A 2 -5.70 -5.33 11.03
N LYS A 3 -5.56 -6.56 10.50
CA LYS A 3 -6.36 -7.06 9.35
C LYS A 3 -7.88 -6.93 9.57
N LYS A 4 -8.33 -7.05 10.82
CA LYS A 4 -9.75 -6.86 11.22
C LYS A 4 -10.25 -5.43 10.95
N ASP A 5 -9.39 -4.43 11.13
CA ASP A 5 -9.75 -3.02 10.91
C ASP A 5 -9.91 -2.73 9.41
N ILE A 6 -9.06 -3.35 8.58
CA ILE A 6 -9.13 -3.24 7.11
C ILE A 6 -10.43 -3.85 6.58
N ALA A 7 -10.81 -5.05 7.04
CA ALA A 7 -12.06 -5.69 6.62
C ALA A 7 -13.31 -4.84 6.96
N LYS A 8 -13.30 -4.17 8.12
CA LYS A 8 -14.35 -3.22 8.52
C LYS A 8 -14.37 -2.00 7.61
N HIS A 9 -13.21 -1.39 7.36
CA HIS A 9 -13.11 -0.23 6.48
C HIS A 9 -13.54 -0.53 5.05
N LEU A 10 -13.24 -1.72 4.54
CA LEU A 10 -13.65 -2.14 3.19
C LEU A 10 -15.11 -2.62 3.10
N ASN A 11 -15.83 -2.70 4.22
CA ASN A 11 -17.19 -3.23 4.30
C ASN A 11 -17.33 -4.67 3.74
N ILE A 12 -16.29 -5.50 3.90
CA ILE A 12 -16.22 -6.88 3.37
C ILE A 12 -16.50 -7.95 4.43
N GLN A 13 -16.95 -7.54 5.63
CA GLN A 13 -17.13 -8.44 6.78
C GLN A 13 -18.12 -9.59 6.52
N LYS A 14 -19.07 -9.38 5.60
CA LYS A 14 -20.06 -10.39 5.20
C LYS A 14 -19.49 -11.45 4.25
N LEU A 15 -18.31 -11.22 3.67
CA LEU A 15 -17.67 -12.19 2.79
C LEU A 15 -17.07 -13.35 3.59
N PRO A 16 -16.96 -14.55 3.02
CA PRO A 16 -16.18 -15.64 3.61
C PRO A 16 -14.73 -15.22 3.90
N LYS A 17 -14.13 -15.73 4.98
CA LYS A 17 -12.77 -15.35 5.44
C LYS A 17 -11.71 -15.45 4.34
N ASN A 18 -11.75 -16.50 3.52
CA ASN A 18 -10.83 -16.69 2.40
C ASN A 18 -10.94 -15.57 1.34
N ARG A 19 -12.14 -15.07 1.06
CA ARG A 19 -12.37 -13.93 0.16
C ARG A 19 -11.92 -12.63 0.80
N GLN A 20 -12.18 -12.44 2.11
CA GLN A 20 -11.66 -11.28 2.84
C GLN A 20 -10.14 -11.20 2.77
N GLU A 21 -9.44 -12.30 3.04
CA GLU A 21 -7.98 -12.37 2.98
C GLU A 21 -7.43 -12.09 1.59
N LYS A 22 -8.05 -12.66 0.54
CA LYS A 22 -7.67 -12.37 -0.85
C LYS A 22 -7.83 -10.89 -1.19
N MET A 23 -8.92 -10.27 -0.77
CA MET A 23 -9.15 -8.84 -1.01
C MET A 23 -8.18 -7.95 -0.24
N ILE A 24 -7.91 -8.26 1.03
CA ILE A 24 -6.91 -7.55 1.84
C ILE A 24 -5.52 -7.67 1.21
N LYS A 25 -5.12 -8.88 0.80
CA LYS A 25 -3.83 -9.09 0.13
C LYS A 25 -3.74 -8.31 -1.19
N SER A 26 -4.80 -8.32 -1.99
CA SER A 26 -4.84 -7.53 -3.23
C SER A 26 -4.71 -6.02 -2.97
N LEU A 27 -5.30 -5.52 -1.89
CA LEU A 27 -5.13 -4.12 -1.48
C LEU A 27 -3.69 -3.84 -1.02
N GLU A 28 -3.10 -4.72 -0.21
CA GLU A 28 -1.70 -4.61 0.24
C GLU A 28 -0.74 -4.57 -0.96
N ASP A 29 -0.93 -5.45 -1.95
CA ASP A 29 -0.12 -5.50 -3.17
C ASP A 29 -0.23 -4.19 -3.98
N ILE A 30 -1.44 -3.63 -4.10
CA ILE A 30 -1.67 -2.36 -4.80
C ILE A 30 -0.98 -1.20 -4.08
N ILE A 31 -1.10 -1.14 -2.75
CA ILE A 31 -0.47 -0.10 -1.93
C ILE A 31 1.05 -0.20 -2.06
N GLN A 32 1.62 -1.40 -1.87
CA GLN A 32 3.05 -1.61 -1.99
C GLN A 32 3.58 -1.22 -3.36
N ARG A 33 2.92 -1.63 -4.45
CA ARG A 33 3.35 -1.27 -5.80
C ARG A 33 3.34 0.24 -6.03
N ARG A 34 2.31 0.94 -5.55
CA ARG A 34 2.21 2.40 -5.67
C ARG A 34 3.27 3.11 -4.85
N ILE A 35 3.53 2.65 -3.63
CA ILE A 35 4.60 3.18 -2.79
C ILE A 35 5.95 2.99 -3.48
N SER A 36 6.26 1.77 -3.95
CA SER A 36 7.53 1.49 -4.61
C SER A 36 7.77 2.38 -5.83
N LEU A 37 6.74 2.59 -6.66
CA LEU A 37 6.83 3.49 -7.81
C LEU A 37 7.05 4.94 -7.38
N ALA A 38 6.24 5.44 -6.45
CA ALA A 38 6.35 6.83 -5.98
C ALA A 38 7.71 7.12 -5.31
N VAL A 39 8.23 6.16 -4.53
CA VAL A 39 9.58 6.26 -3.97
C VAL A 39 10.61 6.28 -5.10
N TYR A 40 10.53 5.34 -6.04
CA TYR A 40 11.50 5.24 -7.13
C TYR A 40 11.52 6.49 -8.03
N ASP A 41 10.37 7.10 -8.27
CA ASP A 41 10.24 8.34 -9.07
C ASP A 41 10.85 9.57 -8.36
N LEU A 42 10.91 9.57 -7.03
CA LEU A 42 11.46 10.66 -6.23
C LEU A 42 12.96 10.52 -5.95
N LEU A 43 13.51 9.31 -6.10
CA LEU A 43 14.93 9.06 -5.94
C LEU A 43 15.70 9.48 -7.21
N THR A 44 16.89 10.03 -7.01
CA THR A 44 17.84 10.24 -8.10
C THR A 44 18.39 8.91 -8.62
N ASP A 45 19.04 8.91 -9.78
CA ASP A 45 19.66 7.68 -10.30
C ASP A 45 20.78 7.15 -9.40
N GLU A 46 21.56 8.03 -8.79
CA GLU A 46 22.56 7.69 -7.77
C GLU A 46 21.91 7.09 -6.50
N ASP A 47 20.78 7.65 -6.06
CA ASP A 47 20.05 7.08 -4.92
C ASP A 47 19.46 5.71 -5.22
N LYS A 48 19.01 5.47 -6.46
CA LYS A 48 18.50 4.16 -6.90
C LYS A 48 19.62 3.12 -6.87
N GLU A 49 20.81 3.45 -7.37
CA GLU A 49 21.97 2.57 -7.29
C GLU A 49 22.35 2.26 -5.83
N THR A 50 22.38 3.29 -5.00
CA THR A 50 22.65 3.15 -3.55
C THR A 50 21.59 2.28 -2.87
N LEU A 51 20.32 2.42 -3.25
CA LEU A 51 19.20 1.64 -2.71
C LEU A 51 19.33 0.14 -3.02
N VAL A 52 19.86 -0.20 -4.20
CA VAL A 52 20.11 -1.61 -4.60
C VAL A 52 21.19 -2.22 -3.72
N GLN A 53 22.23 -1.45 -3.38
CA GLN A 53 23.36 -1.89 -2.56
C GLN A 53 23.03 -1.91 -1.06
N THR A 54 21.98 -1.21 -0.61
CA THR A 54 21.61 -1.18 0.82
C THR A 54 20.92 -2.44 1.28
N THR A 55 21.23 -2.88 2.50
CA THR A 55 20.57 -4.03 3.11
C THR A 55 19.10 -3.73 3.40
N LYS A 56 18.27 -4.78 3.48
CA LYS A 56 16.83 -4.64 3.75
C LYS A 56 16.52 -3.83 5.02
N LYS A 57 17.38 -3.92 6.05
CA LYS A 57 17.20 -3.19 7.33
C LYS A 57 17.48 -1.69 7.18
N GLU A 58 18.32 -1.30 6.24
CA GLU A 58 18.78 0.08 6.04
C GLU A 58 17.96 0.84 4.97
N ARG A 59 17.22 0.11 4.12
CA ARG A 59 16.42 0.73 3.04
C ARG A 59 15.42 1.76 3.55
N LEU A 60 14.67 1.47 4.61
CA LEU A 60 13.67 2.42 5.12
C LEU A 60 14.33 3.70 5.70
N PRO A 61 15.36 3.60 6.57
CA PRO A 61 16.14 4.77 6.99
C PRO A 61 16.70 5.58 5.82
N PHE A 62 17.26 4.93 4.80
CA PHE A 62 17.80 5.58 3.61
C PHE A 62 16.71 6.34 2.83
N VAL A 63 15.57 5.71 2.55
CA VAL A 63 14.47 6.36 1.83
C VAL A 63 13.92 7.55 2.64
N LYS A 64 13.83 7.43 3.98
CA LYS A 64 13.40 8.55 4.85
C LYS A 64 14.36 9.73 4.82
N SER A 65 15.67 9.51 4.71
CA SER A 65 16.64 10.60 4.64
C SER A 65 16.62 11.34 3.29
N ARG A 66 16.16 10.68 2.22
CA ARG A 66 16.01 11.26 0.88
C ARG A 66 14.65 11.89 0.61
N ILE A 67 13.61 11.42 1.28
CA ILE A 67 12.22 11.88 1.08
C ILE A 67 11.70 12.43 2.42
N PRO A 68 11.84 13.74 2.71
CA PRO A 68 11.48 14.33 3.99
C PRO A 68 10.01 14.14 4.37
N ASP A 69 9.11 14.13 3.39
CA ASP A 69 7.67 13.95 3.55
C ASP A 69 7.19 12.51 3.29
N LEU A 70 8.08 11.53 3.45
CA LEU A 70 7.77 10.12 3.14
C LEU A 70 6.51 9.64 3.86
N ASP A 71 6.37 9.90 5.16
CA ASP A 71 5.24 9.42 5.96
C ASP A 71 3.90 10.01 5.47
N ASN A 72 3.89 11.29 5.07
CA ASN A 72 2.72 11.95 4.47
C ASN A 72 2.36 11.33 3.11
N MET A 73 3.36 11.06 2.27
CA MET A 73 3.15 10.41 0.97
C MET A 73 2.61 8.98 1.14
N LEU A 74 3.18 8.20 2.05
CA LEU A 74 2.73 6.84 2.35
C LEU A 74 1.26 6.82 2.78
N ASN A 75 0.88 7.75 3.67
CA ASN A 75 -0.50 7.89 4.13
C ASN A 75 -1.45 8.28 3.00
N SER A 76 -1.05 9.23 2.14
CA SER A 76 -1.85 9.67 0.99
C SER A 76 -2.08 8.53 -0.01
N ILE A 77 -1.02 7.77 -0.33
CA ILE A 77 -1.10 6.62 -1.23
C ILE A 77 -2.01 5.53 -0.63
N ALA A 78 -1.85 5.22 0.66
CA ALA A 78 -2.65 4.22 1.35
C ALA A 78 -4.14 4.60 1.37
N SER A 79 -4.48 5.83 1.76
CA SER A 79 -5.86 6.33 1.77
C SER A 79 -6.49 6.32 0.37
N SER A 80 -5.78 6.84 -0.64
CA SER A 80 -6.25 6.85 -2.03
C SER A 80 -6.48 5.43 -2.58
N ALA A 81 -5.59 4.49 -2.26
CA ALA A 81 -5.76 3.10 -2.66
C ALA A 81 -6.96 2.44 -1.96
N ILE A 82 -7.15 2.68 -0.66
CA ILE A 82 -8.31 2.18 0.10
C ILE A 82 -9.62 2.70 -0.49
N ASP A 83 -9.71 3.99 -0.80
CA ASP A 83 -10.95 4.58 -1.32
C ASP A 83 -11.29 4.07 -2.72
N ARG A 84 -10.30 3.94 -3.61
CA ARG A 84 -10.50 3.30 -4.92
C ARG A 84 -10.90 1.83 -4.77
N PHE A 85 -10.28 1.12 -3.84
CA PHE A 85 -10.57 -0.29 -3.62
C PHE A 85 -11.94 -0.51 -3.01
N LYS A 86 -12.44 0.39 -2.15
CA LYS A 86 -13.82 0.38 -1.64
C LYS A 86 -14.85 0.44 -2.76
N ILE A 87 -14.64 1.29 -3.77
CA ILE A 87 -15.56 1.39 -4.93
C ILE A 87 -15.63 0.03 -5.64
N LYS A 88 -14.46 -0.56 -5.95
CA LYS A 88 -14.36 -1.88 -6.57
C LYS A 88 -14.96 -3.00 -5.70
N ALA A 89 -14.76 -2.94 -4.39
CA ALA A 89 -15.32 -3.91 -3.44
C ALA A 89 -16.85 -3.86 -3.40
N ARG A 90 -17.45 -2.66 -3.50
CA ARG A 90 -18.90 -2.49 -3.55
C ARG A 90 -19.52 -3.10 -4.81
N GLU A 91 -18.85 -3.00 -5.96
CA GLU A 91 -19.30 -3.65 -7.20
C GLU A 91 -19.34 -5.18 -7.04
N VAL A 92 -18.31 -5.76 -6.41
CA VAL A 92 -18.25 -7.20 -6.13
C VAL A 92 -19.34 -7.66 -5.15
N ILE A 93 -19.71 -6.81 -4.18
CA ILE A 93 -20.78 -7.11 -3.22
C ILE A 93 -22.18 -6.93 -3.84
N SER A 94 -22.35 -5.96 -4.75
CA SER A 94 -23.64 -5.61 -5.36
C SER A 94 -23.96 -6.42 -6.63
N GLY A 95 -22.98 -7.16 -7.16
CA GLY A 95 -23.11 -8.02 -8.33
C GLY A 95 -23.49 -9.47 -8.04
N CYS A 96 -24.21 -9.73 -6.95
CA CYS A 96 -24.87 -11.02 -6.66
C CYS A 96 -26.38 -10.83 -6.65
#